data_AF-A0A4S2G2D4-F1
#
_entry.id   AF-A0A4S2G2D4-F1
#
_cell.length_a   1.000
_cell.length_b   1.000
_cell.length_c   1.000
_cell.angle_alpha   90.00
_cell.angle_beta   90.00
_cell.angle_gamma   90.00
#
_symmetry.space_group_name_H-M   'P 1'
#
loop_
_entity.id
_entity.type
_entity.pdbx_description
1 polymer ?
#
loop_
_entity_poly.entity_id
_entity_poly.type
_entity_poly.pdbx_seq_one_letter_code
_entity_poly.pdbx_strand_id
1 'polypeptide(L)'
;MKKYIIGSAICLALAGGFVSCSSDDDLDPVSIFQPDPDVLDPTSPTYKFDKWVKKNYLDEYNMTFTYRMKSLATDPDYNLVPASLDKSMQLAVLTKYLWYNVYDSITGSPDFLRQYGPKMLHIIGSSAVNPSTGTEILGLAEGGLKVSLFVVNNLDPENPKKLNALYFKTMHHEFSHILHQTKTYPKSFDEINAANYEPNTWQERLCGPTCSLGFTSPYASGQAREDFAETCANYIVRTPDEWELTLWLADRGWVEIEDGTVGNALYKMWGNGVHKGLDATGTEDAVMGKYGFCYYYYRPGDEEAGRKTYVGQVAERDEVYYLTNLELTIDATGSCNNPDYEYVNDYFYHIAGGGKKFNTVAEFENWLKTNYTDKGIKLHPAAASVDTNDGGDNLDGRAIILEKVSIARQWFASAWGIDMDALRALVQERQSDIDIDELLQQIEDIDKVEDAE
;
A
#
# COMPACT_ATOMS: atom_id res chain seq x y z
N MET A 1 7.08 10.75 31.39
CA MET A 1 7.62 10.40 30.06
C MET A 1 6.48 9.84 29.24
N LYS A 2 5.84 10.66 28.40
CA LYS A 2 4.79 10.19 27.49
C LYS A 2 5.50 9.34 26.44
N LYS A 3 5.18 8.05 26.39
CA LYS A 3 5.66 7.14 25.34
C LYS A 3 4.87 7.50 24.08
N TYR A 4 5.55 8.05 23.09
CA TYR A 4 4.98 8.22 21.76
C TYR A 4 4.89 6.83 21.13
N ILE A 5 3.69 6.45 20.74
CA ILE A 5 3.42 5.21 20.03
C ILE A 5 3.76 5.49 18.57
N ILE A 6 4.79 4.81 18.05
CA ILE A 6 5.15 4.84 16.63
C ILE A 6 4.27 3.77 15.97
N GLY A 7 3.22 4.19 15.27
CA GLY A 7 2.47 3.32 14.38
C GLY A 7 2.82 3.68 12.95
N SER A 8 3.45 2.76 12.22
CA SER A 8 3.73 2.93 10.79
C SER A 8 2.46 2.53 10.00
N ALA A 9 1.42 3.34 10.14
CA ALA A 9 0.35 3.36 9.16
C ALA A 9 0.83 4.28 8.04
N ILE A 10 1.14 3.70 6.88
CA ILE A 10 1.43 4.45 5.66
C ILE A 10 0.14 5.18 5.30
N CYS A 11 0.08 6.48 5.60
CA CYS A 11 -1.07 7.31 5.27
C CYS A 11 -0.72 8.17 4.06
N LEU A 12 -1.49 8.00 2.98
CA LEU A 12 -1.67 9.07 2.01
C LEU A 12 -2.45 10.19 2.71
N ALA A 13 -1.89 11.39 2.79
CA ALA A 13 -2.62 12.53 3.32
C ALA A 13 -3.05 13.41 2.15
N LEU A 14 -4.35 13.50 1.90
CA LEU A 14 -4.93 14.51 1.01
C LEU A 14 -5.19 15.78 1.84
N ALA A 15 -4.45 16.86 1.59
CA ALA A 15 -4.74 18.15 2.23
C ALA A 15 -6.06 18.70 1.65
N GLY A 16 -7.08 18.77 2.52
CA GLY A 16 -8.44 19.12 2.15
C GLY A 16 -8.55 20.47 1.42
N GLY A 17 -9.07 20.39 0.20
CA GLY A 17 -9.63 21.49 -0.58
C GLY A 17 -10.96 21.07 -1.21
N PHE A 18 -11.84 20.41 -0.44
CA PHE A 18 -13.16 19.99 -0.91
C PHE A 18 -14.17 21.14 -0.80
N VAL A 19 -14.03 22.14 -1.66
CA VAL A 19 -15.19 22.94 -2.05
C VAL A 19 -15.79 22.26 -3.27
N SER A 20 -17.06 21.88 -3.15
CA SER A 20 -17.93 21.50 -4.27
C SER A 20 -17.71 22.47 -5.44
N CYS A 21 -16.96 22.08 -6.46
CA CYS A 21 -16.93 22.81 -7.72
C CYS A 21 -18.23 22.47 -8.45
N SER A 22 -19.25 23.29 -8.20
CA SER A 22 -20.34 23.46 -9.14
C SER A 22 -19.76 23.99 -10.46
N SER A 23 -19.87 23.19 -11.52
CA SER A 23 -19.93 23.56 -12.94
C SER A 23 -18.98 24.65 -13.47
N ASP A 24 -18.18 24.26 -14.47
CA ASP A 24 -17.70 25.08 -15.59
C ASP A 24 -16.33 25.78 -15.49
N ASP A 25 -15.38 25.26 -14.70
CA ASP A 25 -13.97 25.66 -14.86
C ASP A 25 -13.14 24.48 -15.37
N ASP A 26 -12.87 24.48 -16.68
CA ASP A 26 -11.83 23.63 -17.27
C ASP A 26 -10.50 23.89 -16.53
N LEU A 27 -9.76 22.82 -16.21
CA LEU A 27 -8.44 22.93 -15.58
C LEU A 27 -7.52 23.78 -16.49
N ASP A 28 -7.03 24.91 -15.97
CA ASP A 28 -6.05 25.72 -16.69
C ASP A 28 -4.80 24.86 -16.99
N PRO A 29 -4.38 24.74 -18.26
CA PRO A 29 -3.20 23.95 -18.61
C PRO A 29 -1.90 24.49 -18.00
N VAL A 30 -1.91 25.73 -17.48
CA VAL A 30 -0.77 26.38 -16.84
C VAL A 30 -0.88 26.24 -15.31
N SER A 31 0.07 25.51 -14.72
CA SER A 31 0.20 25.40 -13.25
C SER A 31 0.36 26.78 -12.60
N ILE A 32 -0.47 27.08 -11.59
CA ILE A 32 -0.32 28.27 -10.73
C ILE A 32 0.95 28.20 -9.86
N PHE A 33 1.47 26.99 -9.66
CA PHE A 33 2.82 26.78 -9.14
C PHE A 33 3.77 26.83 -10.33
N GLN A 34 4.13 28.06 -10.70
CA GLN A 34 5.30 28.32 -11.54
C GLN A 34 6.50 28.36 -10.57
N PRO A 35 7.27 27.29 -10.37
CA PRO A 35 8.59 27.48 -9.78
C PRO A 35 9.32 28.45 -10.71
N ASP A 36 9.96 29.48 -10.13
CA ASP A 36 10.97 30.23 -10.90
C ASP A 36 11.84 29.17 -11.59
N PRO A 37 11.94 29.19 -12.94
CA PRO A 37 12.70 28.17 -13.65
C PRO A 37 14.07 28.17 -13.03
N ASP A 38 14.49 27.03 -12.46
CA ASP A 38 15.85 26.87 -11.98
C ASP A 38 16.73 27.07 -13.23
N VAL A 39 17.26 28.29 -13.39
CA VAL A 39 18.02 28.67 -14.57
C VAL A 39 19.19 27.71 -14.66
N LEU A 40 19.29 27.00 -15.79
CA LEU A 40 20.38 26.07 -16.01
C LEU A 40 21.71 26.82 -15.84
N ASP A 41 22.48 26.42 -14.82
CA ASP A 41 23.79 26.99 -14.51
C ASP A 41 24.87 26.00 -14.95
N PRO A 42 25.59 26.26 -16.07
CA PRO A 42 26.65 25.38 -16.56
C PRO A 42 27.82 25.19 -15.58
N THR A 43 27.93 26.03 -14.55
CA THR A 43 28.96 25.93 -13.52
C THR A 43 28.52 25.10 -12.31
N SER A 44 27.23 24.74 -12.23
CA SER A 44 26.68 23.94 -11.14
C SER A 44 27.14 22.48 -11.23
N PRO A 45 27.50 21.83 -10.10
CA PRO A 45 27.83 20.41 -10.08
C PRO A 45 26.65 19.50 -10.47
N THR A 46 25.42 20.01 -10.46
CA THR A 46 24.20 19.28 -10.86
C THR A 46 23.76 19.58 -12.29
N TYR A 47 24.53 20.37 -13.06
CA TYR A 47 24.11 20.90 -14.36
C TYR A 47 23.53 19.83 -15.31
N LYS A 48 24.20 18.68 -15.41
CA LYS A 48 23.72 17.56 -16.24
C LYS A 48 22.36 17.04 -15.78
N PHE A 49 22.18 16.89 -14.47
CA PHE A 49 20.91 16.44 -13.91
C PHE A 49 19.80 17.49 -14.09
N ASP A 50 20.10 18.78 -13.86
CA ASP A 50 19.15 19.88 -14.10
C ASP A 50 18.71 19.92 -15.57
N LYS A 51 19.66 19.76 -16.52
CA LYS A 51 19.39 19.68 -17.96
C LYS A 51 18.55 18.44 -18.30
N TRP A 52 18.88 17.29 -17.73
CA TRP A 52 18.14 16.05 -17.93
C TRP A 52 16.70 16.17 -17.42
N VAL A 53 16.49 16.72 -16.22
CA VAL A 53 15.16 16.96 -15.64
C VAL A 53 14.35 17.90 -16.50
N LYS A 54 14.93 19.04 -16.93
CA LYS A 54 14.23 19.99 -17.80
C LYS A 54 13.76 19.31 -19.09
N LYS A 55 14.67 18.61 -19.80
CA LYS A 55 14.37 17.96 -21.08
C LYS A 55 13.29 16.88 -20.92
N ASN A 56 13.44 16.02 -19.91
CA ASN A 56 12.64 14.80 -19.79
C ASN A 56 11.34 14.96 -18.99
N TYR A 57 11.14 16.12 -18.34
CA TYR A 57 9.94 16.41 -17.56
C TYR A 57 9.27 17.73 -17.94
N LEU A 58 10.00 18.85 -17.86
CA LEU A 58 9.40 20.16 -18.14
C LEU A 58 9.05 20.27 -19.63
N ASP A 59 10.02 20.03 -20.50
CA ASP A 59 9.85 20.19 -21.95
C ASP A 59 8.95 19.09 -22.53
N GLU A 60 9.07 17.86 -21.99
CA GLU A 60 8.34 16.72 -22.52
C GLU A 60 6.91 16.59 -21.98
N TYR A 61 6.65 16.95 -20.72
CA TYR A 61 5.34 16.72 -20.08
C TYR A 61 4.71 17.97 -19.43
N ASN A 62 5.32 19.14 -19.53
CA ASN A 62 4.92 20.34 -18.76
C ASN A 62 4.88 20.07 -17.23
N MET A 63 5.79 19.23 -16.74
CA MET A 63 5.85 18.82 -15.34
C MET A 63 7.16 19.28 -14.69
N THR A 64 7.07 19.86 -13.50
CA THR A 64 8.24 20.25 -12.72
C THR A 64 8.63 19.18 -11.71
N PHE A 65 9.81 18.58 -11.89
CA PHE A 65 10.42 17.71 -10.89
C PHE A 65 11.31 18.52 -9.94
N THR A 66 10.87 18.69 -8.70
CA THR A 66 11.56 19.48 -7.67
C THR A 66 12.27 18.56 -6.68
N TYR A 67 13.59 18.55 -6.74
CA TYR A 67 14.44 17.80 -5.81
C TYR A 67 15.23 18.68 -4.84
N ARG A 68 15.36 19.97 -5.15
CA ARG A 68 15.98 20.96 -4.25
C ARG A 68 14.94 21.44 -3.25
N MET A 69 15.21 21.18 -1.98
CA MET A 69 14.38 21.68 -0.90
C MET A 69 14.56 23.21 -0.78
N LYS A 70 13.57 24.00 -1.23
CA LYS A 70 13.58 25.47 -1.07
C LYS A 70 13.21 25.79 0.39
N SER A 71 14.07 26.52 1.11
CA SER A 71 13.99 26.68 2.58
C SER A 71 12.81 27.51 3.11
N LEU A 72 11.85 27.89 2.26
CA LEU A 72 10.82 28.89 2.57
C LEU A 72 9.39 28.34 2.66
N ALA A 73 9.17 27.04 2.46
CA ALA A 73 7.84 26.43 2.53
C ALA A 73 7.84 25.00 3.09
N THR A 74 8.75 24.68 4.00
CA THR A 74 8.52 23.54 4.88
C THR A 74 7.46 23.94 5.88
N ASP A 75 6.30 23.30 5.79
CA ASP A 75 5.29 23.34 6.84
C ASP A 75 6.02 23.15 8.20
N PRO A 76 5.95 24.14 9.11
CA PRO A 76 6.71 24.14 10.37
C PRO A 76 6.33 22.96 11.27
N ASP A 77 5.25 22.24 10.94
CA ASP A 77 4.80 21.08 11.68
C ASP A 77 5.58 19.79 11.33
N TYR A 78 6.44 19.77 10.30
CA TYR A 78 7.18 18.55 9.91
C TYR A 78 8.70 18.73 9.93
N ASN A 79 9.41 17.76 10.53
CA ASN A 79 10.87 17.66 10.48
C ASN A 79 11.32 17.00 9.17
N LEU A 80 11.41 17.80 8.10
CA LEU A 80 11.78 17.31 6.78
C LEU A 80 13.29 17.38 6.54
N VAL A 81 13.85 16.33 5.94
CA VAL A 81 15.25 16.25 5.49
C VAL A 81 15.28 16.22 3.95
N PRO A 82 16.19 16.97 3.30
CA PRO A 82 16.35 16.90 1.85
C PRO A 82 16.66 15.48 1.36
N ALA A 83 16.18 15.15 0.16
CA ALA A 83 16.65 13.96 -0.55
C ALA A 83 18.11 14.14 -0.95
N SER A 84 18.94 13.10 -0.83
CA SER A 84 20.30 13.13 -1.35
C SER A 84 20.27 13.24 -2.89
N LEU A 85 21.31 13.83 -3.48
CA LEU A 85 21.37 14.01 -4.94
C LEU A 85 21.30 12.66 -5.66
N ASP A 86 22.07 11.66 -5.22
CA ASP A 86 22.08 10.33 -5.83
C ASP A 86 20.70 9.67 -5.80
N LYS A 87 19.99 9.75 -4.66
CA LYS A 87 18.63 9.22 -4.55
C LYS A 87 17.61 10.03 -5.34
N SER A 88 17.83 11.33 -5.48
CA SER A 88 17.02 12.20 -6.34
C SER A 88 17.16 11.81 -7.82
N MET A 89 18.39 11.57 -8.29
CA MET A 89 18.66 11.11 -9.65
C MET A 89 18.05 9.74 -9.90
N GLN A 90 18.23 8.79 -8.97
CA GLN A 90 17.66 7.45 -9.06
C GLN A 90 16.12 7.50 -9.16
N LEU A 91 15.45 8.23 -8.26
CA LEU A 91 13.99 8.32 -8.31
C LEU A 91 13.51 9.06 -9.57
N ALA A 92 14.23 10.07 -10.04
CA ALA A 92 13.89 10.79 -11.26
C ALA A 92 13.94 9.87 -12.49
N VAL A 93 15.00 9.08 -12.68
CA VAL A 93 15.08 8.17 -13.84
C VAL A 93 14.08 7.01 -13.73
N LEU A 94 13.88 6.47 -12.52
CA LEU A 94 12.89 5.43 -12.26
C LEU A 94 11.46 5.91 -12.50
N THR A 95 11.14 7.14 -12.07
CA THR A 95 9.79 7.71 -12.28
C THR A 95 9.48 7.89 -13.76
N LYS A 96 10.46 8.33 -14.55
CA LYS A 96 10.30 8.41 -16.00
C LYS A 96 10.09 7.00 -16.58
N TYR A 97 10.93 6.04 -16.20
CA TYR A 97 10.93 4.69 -16.75
C TYR A 97 9.70 3.85 -16.37
N LEU A 98 9.32 3.85 -15.09
CA LEU A 98 8.29 2.98 -14.52
C LEU A 98 6.89 3.60 -14.54
N TRP A 99 6.76 4.92 -14.74
CA TRP A 99 5.48 5.60 -14.76
C TRP A 99 5.22 6.35 -16.07
N TYR A 100 6.01 7.38 -16.39
CA TYR A 100 5.73 8.23 -17.57
C TYR A 100 5.80 7.43 -18.88
N ASN A 101 6.92 6.77 -19.12
CA ASN A 101 7.14 6.00 -20.35
C ASN A 101 6.17 4.81 -20.46
N VAL A 102 5.63 4.31 -19.35
CA VAL A 102 4.60 3.27 -19.34
C VAL A 102 3.31 3.84 -19.92
N TYR A 103 2.81 4.95 -19.39
CA TYR A 103 1.58 5.58 -19.91
C TYR A 103 1.73 6.07 -21.35
N ASP A 104 2.90 6.59 -21.74
CA ASP A 104 3.18 6.95 -23.13
C ASP A 104 3.08 5.74 -24.05
N SER A 105 3.60 4.59 -23.62
CA SER A 105 3.51 3.34 -24.40
C SER A 105 2.05 2.86 -24.52
N ILE A 106 1.27 3.01 -23.46
CA ILE A 106 -0.14 2.58 -23.40
C ILE A 106 -1.05 3.51 -24.21
N THR A 107 -0.78 4.81 -24.20
CA THR A 107 -1.60 5.83 -24.88
C THR A 107 -1.09 6.20 -26.26
N GLY A 108 0.15 5.79 -26.59
CA GLY A 108 0.81 6.02 -27.87
C GLY A 108 1.45 7.39 -28.04
N SER A 109 1.39 8.29 -27.04
CA SER A 109 1.96 9.65 -27.10
C SER A 109 2.15 10.26 -25.71
N PRO A 110 3.15 11.14 -25.50
CA PRO A 110 3.28 11.94 -24.28
C PRO A 110 2.12 12.94 -24.07
N ASP A 111 1.31 13.22 -25.10
CA ASP A 111 0.22 14.21 -25.03
C ASP A 111 -0.80 13.91 -23.94
N PHE A 112 -1.05 12.63 -23.67
CA PHE A 112 -1.98 12.22 -22.61
C PHE A 112 -1.50 12.72 -21.24
N LEU A 113 -0.23 12.48 -20.90
CA LEU A 113 0.35 12.93 -19.64
C LEU A 113 0.64 14.43 -19.62
N ARG A 114 0.93 15.06 -20.77
CA ARG A 114 0.98 16.53 -20.88
C ARG A 114 -0.35 17.16 -20.45
N GLN A 115 -1.47 16.54 -20.81
CA GLN A 115 -2.79 17.04 -20.49
C GLN A 115 -3.19 16.70 -19.05
N TYR A 116 -3.15 15.43 -18.68
CA TYR A 116 -3.77 14.92 -17.45
C TYR A 116 -2.79 14.53 -16.35
N GLY A 117 -1.48 14.46 -16.63
CA GLY A 117 -0.47 14.11 -15.63
C GLY A 117 -0.29 15.19 -14.55
N PRO A 118 0.38 14.85 -13.43
CA PRO A 118 0.71 15.82 -12.39
C PRO A 118 1.62 16.90 -12.97
N LYS A 119 1.45 18.14 -12.53
CA LYS A 119 2.26 19.30 -12.98
C LYS A 119 3.49 19.54 -12.11
N MET A 120 3.53 18.96 -10.92
CA MET A 120 4.67 19.04 -10.02
C MET A 120 4.88 17.72 -9.28
N LEU A 121 6.11 17.22 -9.31
CA LEU A 121 6.60 16.20 -8.39
C LEU A 121 7.57 16.87 -7.42
N HIS A 122 7.33 16.75 -6.13
CA HIS A 122 8.23 17.25 -5.09
C HIS A 122 8.76 16.09 -4.27
N ILE A 123 10.07 15.91 -4.25
CA ILE A 123 10.67 14.75 -3.56
C ILE A 123 11.36 15.17 -2.27
N ILE A 124 11.15 14.41 -1.19
CA ILE A 124 11.63 14.71 0.16
C ILE A 124 12.33 13.47 0.73
N GLY A 125 13.49 13.68 1.38
CA GLY A 125 14.38 12.62 1.81
C GLY A 125 13.89 11.83 3.02
N SER A 126 13.19 12.48 3.95
CA SER A 126 12.58 11.86 5.13
C SER A 126 11.08 11.67 4.95
N SER A 127 10.45 10.97 5.89
CA SER A 127 9.00 11.04 6.02
C SER A 127 8.52 12.38 6.59
N ALA A 128 7.25 12.70 6.34
CA ALA A 128 6.53 13.75 7.03
C ALA A 128 5.82 13.16 8.25
N VAL A 129 6.48 13.20 9.40
CA VAL A 129 5.89 12.75 10.67
C VAL A 129 5.27 13.94 11.39
N ASN A 130 3.96 13.89 11.64
CA ASN A 130 3.30 14.87 12.50
C ASN A 130 3.76 14.65 13.96
N PRO A 131 4.44 15.61 14.60
CA PRO A 131 5.01 15.44 15.93
C PRO A 131 3.95 15.37 17.04
N SER A 132 2.71 15.78 16.77
CA SER A 132 1.60 15.76 17.73
C SER A 132 0.79 14.47 17.66
N THR A 133 0.59 13.88 16.47
CA THR A 133 -0.20 12.65 16.28
C THR A 133 0.66 11.41 16.03
N GLY A 134 1.93 11.56 15.65
CA GLY A 134 2.83 10.47 15.28
C GLY A 134 2.52 9.83 13.92
N THR A 135 1.58 10.39 13.16
CA THR A 135 1.18 9.87 11.85
C THR A 135 2.19 10.23 10.77
N GLU A 136 2.53 9.26 9.92
CA GLU A 136 3.51 9.38 8.85
C GLU A 136 2.81 9.58 7.50
N ILE A 137 3.20 10.61 6.76
CA ILE A 137 2.69 10.88 5.41
C ILE A 137 3.75 10.45 4.40
N LEU A 138 3.38 9.51 3.52
CA LEU A 138 4.25 9.01 2.44
C LEU A 138 3.93 9.62 1.06
N GLY A 139 2.74 10.23 0.93
CA GLY A 139 2.27 10.92 -0.26
C GLY A 139 1.34 12.07 0.12
N LEU A 140 1.53 13.23 -0.51
CA LEU A 140 0.62 14.37 -0.41
C LEU A 140 0.28 14.87 -1.82
N ALA A 141 -1.01 14.85 -2.16
CA ALA A 141 -1.51 15.52 -3.35
C ALA A 141 -2.30 16.78 -2.99
N GLU A 142 -1.93 17.90 -3.60
CA GLU A 142 -2.62 19.19 -3.47
C GLU A 142 -3.36 19.47 -4.78
N GLY A 143 -4.67 19.16 -4.80
CA GLY A 143 -5.55 19.44 -5.95
C GLY A 143 -5.18 18.69 -7.23
N GLY A 144 -4.54 17.51 -7.12
CA GLY A 144 -4.14 16.67 -8.27
C GLY A 144 -2.95 17.19 -9.10
N LEU A 145 -2.60 18.47 -8.99
CA LEU A 145 -1.52 19.07 -9.78
C LEU A 145 -0.13 18.86 -9.18
N LYS A 146 -0.03 18.66 -7.85
CA LYS A 146 1.24 18.46 -7.15
C LYS A 146 1.19 17.16 -6.37
N VAL A 147 2.19 16.29 -6.56
CA VAL A 147 2.39 15.06 -5.79
C VAL A 147 3.72 15.16 -5.06
N SER A 148 3.72 14.97 -3.74
CA SER A 148 4.92 14.90 -2.94
C SER A 148 5.28 13.46 -2.61
N LEU A 149 6.52 13.04 -2.86
CA LEU A 149 7.04 11.70 -2.58
C LEU A 149 8.07 11.77 -1.45
N PHE A 150 7.86 11.00 -0.38
CA PHE A 150 8.67 11.07 0.84
C PHE A 150 9.62 9.88 1.00
N VAL A 151 10.51 9.94 2.00
CA VAL A 151 11.43 8.85 2.36
C VAL A 151 12.39 8.45 1.23
N VAL A 152 12.72 9.40 0.34
CA VAL A 152 13.56 9.16 -0.85
C VAL A 152 14.96 8.67 -0.46
N ASN A 153 15.45 9.01 0.73
CA ASN A 153 16.74 8.53 1.20
C ASN A 153 16.76 7.02 1.49
N ASN A 154 15.60 6.38 1.62
CA ASN A 154 15.46 4.93 1.79
C ASN A 154 15.13 4.19 0.49
N LEU A 155 15.14 4.89 -0.65
CA LEU A 155 14.90 4.32 -1.98
C LEU A 155 15.85 3.15 -2.25
N ASP A 156 15.28 2.04 -2.72
CA ASP A 156 15.99 0.84 -3.12
C ASP A 156 15.56 0.46 -4.54
N PRO A 157 16.37 0.75 -5.58
CA PRO A 157 16.01 0.51 -6.97
C PRO A 157 15.90 -0.98 -7.30
N GLU A 158 16.52 -1.86 -6.52
CA GLU A 158 16.52 -3.30 -6.72
C GLU A 158 15.31 -4.00 -6.07
N ASN A 159 14.44 -3.23 -5.40
CA ASN A 159 13.29 -3.75 -4.68
C ASN A 159 11.97 -3.18 -5.20
N PRO A 160 11.41 -3.76 -6.28
CA PRO A 160 10.16 -3.30 -6.90
C PRO A 160 8.98 -3.22 -5.93
N LYS A 161 8.89 -4.13 -4.95
CA LYS A 161 7.83 -4.11 -3.93
C LYS A 161 7.91 -2.84 -3.09
N LYS A 162 9.11 -2.49 -2.63
CA LYS A 162 9.35 -1.26 -1.88
C LYS A 162 9.17 -0.01 -2.73
N LEU A 163 9.54 -0.05 -4.02
CA LEU A 163 9.27 1.04 -4.96
C LEU A 163 7.76 1.29 -5.13
N ASN A 164 6.97 0.22 -5.24
CA ASN A 164 5.51 0.32 -5.32
C ASN A 164 4.92 0.90 -4.04
N ALA A 165 5.28 0.33 -2.89
CA ALA A 165 4.78 0.73 -1.58
C ALA A 165 5.07 2.20 -1.23
N LEU A 166 6.26 2.69 -1.59
CA LEU A 166 6.68 4.05 -1.22
C LEU A 166 6.29 5.11 -2.26
N TYR A 167 6.20 4.75 -3.55
CA TYR A 167 6.12 5.74 -4.64
C TYR A 167 5.04 5.44 -5.68
N PHE A 168 5.13 4.31 -6.38
CA PHE A 168 4.36 4.14 -7.62
C PHE A 168 2.88 3.84 -7.37
N LYS A 169 2.54 3.14 -6.29
CA LYS A 169 1.14 2.96 -5.88
C LYS A 169 0.47 4.31 -5.61
N THR A 170 1.14 5.17 -4.85
CA THR A 170 0.73 6.57 -4.61
C THR A 170 0.53 7.33 -5.91
N MET A 171 1.49 7.29 -6.84
CA MET A 171 1.35 8.00 -8.11
C MET A 171 0.17 7.50 -8.95
N HIS A 172 -0.08 6.19 -9.00
CA HIS A 172 -1.24 5.63 -9.70
C HIS A 172 -2.58 5.95 -9.01
N HIS A 173 -2.59 5.98 -7.68
CA HIS A 173 -3.74 6.36 -6.88
C HIS A 173 -4.14 7.81 -7.18
N GLU A 174 -3.19 8.75 -7.05
CA GLU A 174 -3.44 10.17 -7.33
C GLU A 174 -3.80 10.43 -8.79
N PHE A 175 -3.17 9.71 -9.71
CA PHE A 175 -3.52 9.83 -11.12
C PHE A 175 -4.95 9.35 -11.39
N SER A 176 -5.39 8.28 -10.71
CA SER A 176 -6.78 7.84 -10.78
C SER A 176 -7.73 8.95 -10.32
N HIS A 177 -7.38 9.70 -9.26
CA HIS A 177 -8.13 10.89 -8.83
C HIS A 177 -8.24 11.96 -9.90
N ILE A 178 -7.12 12.33 -10.55
CA ILE A 178 -7.13 13.35 -11.62
C ILE A 178 -8.04 12.91 -12.77
N LEU A 179 -7.95 11.64 -13.17
CA LEU A 179 -8.77 11.10 -14.25
C LEU A 179 -10.26 11.12 -13.87
N HIS A 180 -10.67 10.61 -12.71
CA HIS A 180 -12.10 10.57 -12.38
C HIS A 180 -12.72 11.92 -12.03
N GLN A 181 -11.91 12.90 -11.63
CA GLN A 181 -12.34 14.30 -11.55
C GLN A 181 -12.64 14.89 -12.94
N THR A 182 -11.91 14.47 -13.97
CA THR A 182 -12.09 14.95 -15.35
C THR A 182 -13.23 14.22 -16.07
N LYS A 183 -13.31 12.89 -15.93
CA LYS A 183 -14.38 12.05 -16.50
C LYS A 183 -14.86 11.07 -15.43
N THR A 184 -15.96 11.38 -14.77
CA THR A 184 -16.44 10.58 -13.63
C THR A 184 -16.63 9.10 -13.96
N TYR A 185 -16.23 8.23 -13.02
CA TYR A 185 -16.46 6.78 -13.12
C TYR A 185 -17.93 6.41 -12.85
N PRO A 186 -18.39 5.21 -13.22
CA PRO A 186 -19.79 4.81 -13.04
C PRO A 186 -20.20 4.80 -11.56
N LYS A 187 -21.29 5.52 -11.23
CA LYS A 187 -21.83 5.58 -9.85
C LYS A 187 -22.17 4.22 -9.26
N SER A 188 -22.47 3.22 -10.11
CA SER A 188 -22.69 1.84 -9.65
C SER A 188 -21.52 1.29 -8.84
N PHE A 189 -20.29 1.77 -9.06
CA PHE A 189 -19.13 1.40 -8.24
C PHE A 189 -19.35 1.72 -6.76
N ASP A 190 -19.83 2.93 -6.46
CA ASP A 190 -20.06 3.42 -5.09
C ASP A 190 -21.11 2.58 -4.35
N GLU A 191 -21.98 1.88 -5.09
CA GLU A 191 -23.15 1.18 -4.56
C GLU A 191 -22.88 -0.30 -4.23
N ILE A 192 -21.78 -0.90 -4.72
CA ILE A 192 -21.53 -2.36 -4.62
C ILE A 192 -21.45 -2.84 -3.16
N ASN A 193 -20.68 -2.16 -2.31
CA ASN A 193 -20.49 -2.50 -0.90
C ASN A 193 -20.53 -1.24 0.01
N ALA A 194 -21.42 -0.30 -0.32
CA ALA A 194 -21.52 1.01 0.31
C ALA A 194 -21.69 0.98 1.84
N ALA A 195 -22.37 -0.06 2.37
CA ALA A 195 -22.62 -0.22 3.80
C ALA A 195 -21.34 -0.49 4.62
N ASN A 196 -20.24 -0.85 3.95
CA ASN A 196 -19.01 -1.28 4.59
C ASN A 196 -17.92 -0.19 4.60
N TYR A 197 -18.19 1.00 4.05
CA TYR A 197 -17.28 2.14 4.17
C TYR A 197 -17.16 2.62 5.63
N GLU A 198 -15.95 2.97 6.04
CA GLU A 198 -15.60 3.46 7.36
C GLU A 198 -14.67 4.68 7.28
N PRO A 199 -15.24 5.89 7.16
CA PRO A 199 -14.44 7.09 6.92
C PRO A 199 -13.58 7.52 8.12
N ASN A 200 -13.90 7.06 9.34
CA ASN A 200 -13.27 7.58 10.56
C ASN A 200 -12.24 6.64 11.18
N THR A 201 -12.36 5.33 10.96
CA THR A 201 -11.53 4.31 11.63
C THR A 201 -10.98 3.25 10.67
N TRP A 202 -10.93 3.53 9.37
CA TRP A 202 -10.35 2.61 8.37
C TRP A 202 -8.91 2.20 8.70
N GLN A 203 -8.13 3.08 9.36
CA GLN A 203 -6.75 2.80 9.77
C GLN A 203 -6.64 1.67 10.80
N GLU A 204 -7.74 1.38 11.50
CA GLU A 204 -7.81 0.35 12.54
C GLU A 204 -8.21 -1.02 11.97
N ARG A 205 -8.59 -1.09 10.69
CA ARG A 205 -9.04 -2.32 10.03
C ARG A 205 -7.87 -3.16 9.55
N LEU A 206 -8.00 -4.48 9.72
CA LEU A 206 -7.03 -5.45 9.22
C LEU A 206 -7.26 -5.74 7.73
N CYS A 207 -6.16 -5.99 6.98
CA CYS A 207 -6.23 -6.24 5.54
C CYS A 207 -7.10 -7.45 5.15
N GLY A 208 -6.97 -8.59 5.84
CA GLY A 208 -7.78 -9.79 5.55
C GLY A 208 -9.30 -9.58 5.67
N PRO A 209 -9.81 -9.19 6.86
CA PRO A 209 -11.22 -8.81 7.04
C PRO A 209 -11.69 -7.72 6.07
N THR A 210 -10.82 -6.76 5.73
CA THR A 210 -11.18 -5.70 4.78
C THR A 210 -11.31 -6.24 3.35
N CYS A 211 -10.44 -7.18 2.95
CA CYS A 211 -10.55 -7.87 1.67
C CYS A 211 -11.86 -8.67 1.59
N SER A 212 -12.27 -9.35 2.67
CA SER A 212 -13.54 -10.11 2.66
C SER A 212 -14.78 -9.22 2.53
N LEU A 213 -14.67 -7.93 2.89
CA LEU A 213 -15.72 -6.93 2.66
C LEU A 213 -15.74 -6.38 1.22
N GLY A 214 -14.80 -6.79 0.36
CA GLY A 214 -14.74 -6.35 -1.04
C GLY A 214 -13.89 -5.11 -1.30
N PHE A 215 -12.91 -4.82 -0.44
CA PHE A 215 -11.96 -3.71 -0.61
C PHE A 215 -10.54 -4.22 -0.85
N THR A 216 -9.76 -3.56 -1.69
CA THR A 216 -8.38 -3.99 -1.98
C THR A 216 -7.38 -3.64 -0.87
N SER A 217 -7.74 -2.71 0.01
CA SER A 217 -6.95 -2.26 1.16
C SER A 217 -7.81 -1.69 2.29
N PRO A 218 -7.29 -1.60 3.54
CA PRO A 218 -7.92 -0.83 4.61
C PRO A 218 -8.31 0.59 4.15
N TYR A 219 -7.42 1.28 3.43
CA TYR A 219 -7.68 2.64 2.93
C TYR A 219 -8.82 2.71 1.91
N ALA A 220 -8.92 1.73 1.01
CA ALA A 220 -10.05 1.61 0.06
C ALA A 220 -11.40 1.53 0.79
N SER A 221 -11.41 1.05 2.03
CA SER A 221 -12.63 0.98 2.84
C SER A 221 -13.03 2.31 3.48
N GLY A 222 -12.28 3.40 3.30
CA GLY A 222 -12.61 4.71 3.85
C GLY A 222 -13.85 5.34 3.21
N GLN A 223 -13.84 5.46 1.88
CA GLN A 223 -14.93 6.05 1.09
C GLN A 223 -14.80 5.68 -0.39
N ALA A 224 -15.90 5.80 -1.14
CA ALA A 224 -15.98 5.29 -2.51
C ALA A 224 -14.98 5.89 -3.51
N ARG A 225 -14.60 7.16 -3.37
CA ARG A 225 -13.60 7.79 -4.26
C ARG A 225 -12.18 7.27 -4.01
N GLU A 226 -11.83 7.03 -2.74
CA GLU A 226 -10.55 6.39 -2.39
C GLU A 226 -10.57 4.92 -2.80
N ASP A 227 -11.70 4.24 -2.63
CA ASP A 227 -11.88 2.85 -3.07
C ASP A 227 -11.65 2.67 -4.56
N PHE A 228 -12.19 3.57 -5.37
CA PHE A 228 -11.96 3.54 -6.81
C PHE A 228 -10.47 3.73 -7.14
N ALA A 229 -9.84 4.75 -6.56
CA ALA A 229 -8.42 5.02 -6.79
C ALA A 229 -7.50 3.90 -6.27
N GLU A 230 -7.77 3.37 -5.08
CA GLU A 230 -7.06 2.23 -4.50
C GLU A 230 -7.27 0.95 -5.30
N THR A 231 -8.49 0.67 -5.76
CA THR A 231 -8.77 -0.48 -6.62
C THR A 231 -7.93 -0.38 -7.89
N CYS A 232 -7.87 0.81 -8.50
CA CYS A 232 -7.06 1.04 -9.69
C CYS A 232 -5.56 0.87 -9.43
N ALA A 233 -5.03 1.55 -8.40
CA ALA A 233 -3.62 1.53 -8.07
C ALA A 233 -3.14 0.13 -7.68
N ASN A 234 -3.85 -0.54 -6.75
CA ASN A 234 -3.51 -1.90 -6.32
C ASN A 234 -3.59 -2.89 -7.49
N TYR A 235 -4.60 -2.76 -8.36
CA TYR A 235 -4.71 -3.58 -9.56
C TYR A 235 -3.59 -3.30 -10.58
N ILE A 236 -2.98 -2.11 -10.61
CA ILE A 236 -1.86 -1.85 -11.54
C ILE A 236 -0.54 -2.39 -10.96
N VAL A 237 -0.28 -2.16 -9.67
CA VAL A 237 1.06 -2.35 -9.08
C VAL A 237 1.29 -3.69 -8.41
N ARG A 238 0.28 -4.32 -7.80
CA ARG A 238 0.48 -5.59 -7.08
C ARG A 238 0.96 -6.67 -8.04
N THR A 239 1.96 -7.45 -7.69
CA THR A 239 2.39 -8.61 -8.50
C THR A 239 1.25 -9.61 -8.69
N PRO A 240 1.34 -10.56 -9.66
CA PRO A 240 0.34 -11.62 -9.79
C PRO A 240 0.09 -12.39 -8.49
N ASP A 241 1.15 -12.69 -7.73
CA ASP A 241 1.05 -13.39 -6.45
C ASP A 241 0.39 -12.54 -5.35
N GLU A 242 0.72 -11.24 -5.26
CA GLU A 242 0.09 -10.33 -4.30
C GLU A 242 -1.39 -10.09 -4.63
N TRP A 243 -1.73 -10.01 -5.92
CA TRP A 243 -3.11 -9.88 -6.36
C TRP A 243 -3.91 -11.16 -6.06
N GLU A 244 -3.36 -12.33 -6.34
CA GLU A 244 -4.02 -13.59 -5.99
C GLU A 244 -4.15 -13.77 -4.47
N LEU A 245 -3.14 -13.39 -3.69
CA LEU A 245 -3.27 -13.36 -2.23
C LEU A 245 -4.39 -12.42 -1.78
N THR A 246 -4.53 -11.25 -2.39
CA THR A 246 -5.63 -10.31 -2.10
C THR A 246 -7.00 -10.97 -2.31
N LEU A 247 -7.19 -11.61 -3.47
CA LEU A 247 -8.44 -12.31 -3.79
C LEU A 247 -8.67 -13.50 -2.87
N TRP A 248 -7.62 -14.26 -2.56
CA TRP A 248 -7.69 -15.38 -1.61
C TRP A 248 -8.07 -14.92 -0.20
N LEU A 249 -7.56 -13.76 0.26
CA LEU A 249 -7.96 -13.18 1.55
C LEU A 249 -9.44 -12.78 1.54
N ALA A 250 -9.94 -12.30 0.40
CA ALA A 250 -11.33 -11.93 0.19
C ALA A 250 -12.29 -13.13 0.21
N ASP A 251 -11.82 -14.33 -0.12
CA ASP A 251 -12.58 -15.59 -0.07
C ASP A 251 -12.74 -16.17 1.36
N ARG A 252 -12.20 -15.51 2.39
CA ARG A 252 -12.10 -16.06 3.75
C ARG A 252 -12.97 -15.34 4.76
N GLY A 253 -13.48 -16.12 5.72
CA GLY A 253 -14.05 -15.61 6.95
C GLY A 253 -12.95 -15.44 7.99
N TRP A 254 -13.02 -14.32 8.72
CA TRP A 254 -11.99 -13.92 9.67
C TRP A 254 -12.53 -13.83 11.09
N VAL A 255 -11.69 -14.20 12.06
CA VAL A 255 -11.88 -13.84 13.47
C VAL A 255 -10.78 -12.87 13.87
N GLU A 256 -11.19 -11.73 14.42
CA GLU A 256 -10.30 -10.74 15.00
C GLU A 256 -10.13 -11.00 16.51
N ILE A 257 -8.88 -10.99 16.98
CA ILE A 257 -8.51 -11.15 18.38
C ILE A 257 -7.72 -9.94 18.82
N GLU A 258 -8.18 -9.26 19.88
CA GLU A 258 -7.56 -8.05 20.43
C GLU A 258 -6.14 -8.30 20.98
N ASP A 259 -5.22 -7.38 20.70
CA ASP A 259 -3.80 -7.49 21.07
C ASP A 259 -3.56 -7.45 22.58
N GLY A 260 -4.42 -6.79 23.36
CA GLY A 260 -4.26 -6.79 24.83
C GLY A 260 -4.20 -8.22 25.42
N THR A 261 -4.89 -9.17 24.79
CA THR A 261 -4.84 -10.59 25.14
C THR A 261 -3.55 -11.24 24.61
N VAL A 262 -3.23 -11.00 23.33
CA VAL A 262 -2.06 -11.57 22.65
C VAL A 262 -0.75 -11.01 23.17
N GLY A 263 -0.52 -9.70 23.13
CA GLY A 263 0.68 -9.02 23.59
C GLY A 263 1.07 -9.32 25.04
N ASN A 264 0.10 -9.46 25.95
CA ASN A 264 0.36 -9.94 27.32
C ASN A 264 0.94 -11.36 27.34
N ALA A 265 0.50 -12.21 26.42
CA ALA A 265 0.98 -13.56 26.27
C ALA A 265 2.37 -13.64 25.61
N LEU A 266 2.58 -12.90 24.52
CA LEU A 266 3.87 -12.80 23.85
C LEU A 266 4.95 -12.22 24.78
N TYR A 267 4.62 -11.17 25.54
CA TYR A 267 5.51 -10.53 26.52
C TYR A 267 6.02 -11.53 27.57
N LYS A 268 5.12 -12.37 28.10
CA LYS A 268 5.47 -13.32 29.17
C LYS A 268 6.15 -14.59 28.64
N MET A 269 5.89 -15.00 27.39
CA MET A 269 6.54 -16.17 26.78
C MET A 269 7.98 -15.93 26.34
N TRP A 270 8.26 -14.78 25.72
CA TRP A 270 9.61 -14.48 25.21
C TRP A 270 10.37 -13.46 26.06
N GLY A 271 9.72 -12.82 27.03
CA GLY A 271 10.35 -11.84 27.90
C GLY A 271 10.45 -10.45 27.29
N ASN A 272 10.98 -9.52 28.09
CA ASN A 272 11.00 -8.10 27.78
C ASN A 272 11.87 -7.82 26.54
N GLY A 273 11.25 -7.38 25.45
CA GLY A 273 11.94 -7.04 24.20
C GLY A 273 12.14 -8.18 23.19
N VAL A 274 11.79 -9.43 23.50
CA VAL A 274 11.94 -10.55 22.54
C VAL A 274 10.67 -10.80 21.72
N HIS A 275 9.51 -10.37 22.21
CA HIS A 275 8.26 -10.23 21.43
C HIS A 275 8.34 -9.09 20.41
N LYS A 276 9.30 -8.15 20.55
CA LYS A 276 9.70 -7.24 19.46
C LYS A 276 10.37 -7.98 18.29
N GLY A 277 10.68 -9.27 18.47
CA GLY A 277 11.33 -10.16 17.51
C GLY A 277 10.50 -11.42 17.22
N LEU A 278 9.17 -11.38 17.39
CA LEU A 278 8.29 -12.30 16.67
C LEU A 278 8.32 -12.07 15.16
N ASP A 279 9.01 -10.99 14.76
CA ASP A 279 9.79 -10.95 13.56
C ASP A 279 11.24 -11.44 13.89
N ALA A 280 11.60 -12.66 13.50
CA ALA A 280 13.04 -12.97 13.33
C ALA A 280 13.60 -12.27 12.06
N THR A 281 13.14 -11.04 11.81
CA THR A 281 13.56 -10.12 10.74
C THR A 281 14.01 -8.76 11.28
N GLY A 282 13.90 -8.47 12.58
CA GLY A 282 14.52 -7.28 13.21
C GLY A 282 13.79 -5.95 12.98
N THR A 283 12.48 -5.88 13.11
CA THR A 283 11.71 -4.65 12.92
C THR A 283 10.48 -4.61 13.80
N GLU A 284 10.38 -3.53 14.58
CA GLU A 284 9.34 -3.27 15.56
C GLU A 284 7.97 -3.14 14.89
N ASP A 285 7.19 -4.22 14.79
CA ASP A 285 5.75 -4.16 14.55
C ASP A 285 5.07 -3.67 15.85
N ALA A 286 5.30 -2.42 16.21
CA ALA A 286 4.51 -1.73 17.20
C ALA A 286 3.21 -1.28 16.52
N VAL A 287 2.07 -1.61 17.14
CA VAL A 287 0.70 -1.23 16.76
C VAL A 287 -0.01 -2.20 15.81
N MET A 288 -0.20 -3.46 16.24
CA MET A 288 -1.41 -4.18 15.85
C MET A 288 -2.33 -4.17 17.06
N GLY A 289 -3.45 -3.43 17.00
CA GLY A 289 -4.48 -3.49 18.05
C GLY A 289 -5.23 -4.82 18.05
N LYS A 290 -5.14 -5.59 16.96
CA LYS A 290 -5.87 -6.84 16.71
C LYS A 290 -5.08 -7.77 15.78
N TYR A 291 -5.39 -9.07 15.83
CA TYR A 291 -4.87 -10.12 14.95
C TYR A 291 -6.04 -10.82 14.25
N GLY A 292 -5.96 -10.97 12.92
CA GLY A 292 -7.00 -11.63 12.13
C GLY A 292 -6.56 -13.04 11.73
N PHE A 293 -7.37 -14.06 12.00
CA PHE A 293 -7.11 -15.45 11.63
C PHE A 293 -8.20 -16.00 10.71
N CYS A 294 -7.82 -16.86 9.75
CA CYS A 294 -8.75 -17.44 8.77
C CYS A 294 -9.12 -18.91 9.03
N TYR A 295 -8.40 -19.60 9.92
CA TYR A 295 -8.70 -20.99 10.30
C TYR A 295 -8.63 -21.22 11.80
N TYR A 296 -9.26 -22.29 12.27
CA TYR A 296 -9.01 -22.90 13.57
C TYR A 296 -9.00 -24.43 13.50
N TYR A 297 -8.44 -25.07 14.52
CA TYR A 297 -8.55 -26.51 14.76
C TYR A 297 -8.73 -26.80 16.26
N TYR A 298 -9.13 -28.04 16.56
CA TYR A 298 -9.19 -28.57 17.92
C TYR A 298 -8.00 -29.48 18.17
N ARG A 299 -7.30 -29.26 19.27
CA ARG A 299 -6.34 -30.25 19.80
C ARG A 299 -7.07 -31.35 20.55
N PRO A 300 -6.41 -32.48 20.85
CA PRO A 300 -7.00 -33.54 21.66
C PRO A 300 -7.54 -32.99 23.00
N GLY A 301 -8.86 -33.11 23.21
CA GLY A 301 -9.56 -32.65 24.42
C GLY A 301 -9.97 -31.18 24.44
N ASP A 302 -9.67 -30.40 23.39
CA ASP A 302 -10.04 -28.97 23.33
C ASP A 302 -11.48 -28.73 22.90
N GLU A 303 -12.02 -29.58 22.03
CA GLU A 303 -13.40 -29.45 21.55
C GLU A 303 -14.41 -29.53 22.69
N GLU A 304 -14.27 -30.54 23.56
CA GLU A 304 -15.14 -30.74 24.74
C GLU A 304 -15.05 -29.59 25.74
N ALA A 305 -13.90 -28.91 25.79
CA ALA A 305 -13.67 -27.78 26.67
C ALA A 305 -13.94 -26.42 26.01
N GLY A 306 -14.46 -26.41 24.77
CA GLY A 306 -14.78 -25.19 24.03
C GLY A 306 -13.56 -24.33 23.69
N ARG A 307 -12.36 -24.92 23.58
CA ARG A 307 -11.12 -24.22 23.22
C ARG A 307 -10.83 -24.38 21.73
N LYS A 308 -10.37 -23.32 21.07
CA LYS A 308 -10.01 -23.32 19.64
C LYS A 308 -8.58 -22.82 19.47
N THR A 309 -7.79 -23.51 18.65
CA THR A 309 -6.49 -23.00 18.21
C THR A 309 -6.63 -22.36 16.83
N TYR A 310 -6.53 -21.03 16.77
CA TYR A 310 -6.55 -20.25 15.54
C TYR A 310 -5.21 -20.27 14.82
N VAL A 311 -5.25 -20.27 13.49
CA VAL A 311 -4.10 -20.31 12.59
C VAL A 311 -4.38 -19.55 11.30
N GLY A 312 -3.31 -19.19 10.57
CA GLY A 312 -3.42 -18.42 9.34
C GLY A 312 -3.67 -16.96 9.63
N GLN A 313 -2.80 -16.39 10.46
CA GLN A 313 -2.85 -14.98 10.80
C GLN A 313 -2.47 -14.14 9.59
N VAL A 314 -3.29 -13.15 9.25
CA VAL A 314 -2.98 -12.15 8.23
C VAL A 314 -2.21 -10.99 8.82
N ALA A 315 -1.19 -10.54 8.09
CA ALA A 315 -0.41 -9.35 8.39
C ALA A 315 -0.20 -8.53 7.12
N GLU A 316 0.06 -7.25 7.34
CA GLU A 316 0.41 -6.28 6.32
C GLU A 316 1.64 -5.51 6.79
N ARG A 317 2.57 -5.25 5.87
CA ARG A 317 3.66 -4.31 6.11
C ARG A 317 4.10 -3.67 4.81
N ASP A 318 4.33 -2.36 4.86
CA ASP A 318 4.72 -1.58 3.69
C ASP A 318 3.74 -1.86 2.51
N GLU A 319 2.43 -1.90 2.81
CA GLU A 319 1.35 -2.28 1.88
C GLU A 319 1.42 -3.69 1.26
N VAL A 320 2.34 -4.55 1.71
CA VAL A 320 2.48 -5.95 1.27
C VAL A 320 1.78 -6.89 2.24
N TYR A 321 0.89 -7.73 1.71
CA TYR A 321 0.15 -8.72 2.50
C TYR A 321 0.89 -10.04 2.59
N TYR A 322 0.80 -10.68 3.75
CA TYR A 322 1.31 -12.03 3.96
C TYR A 322 0.52 -12.75 5.06
N LEU A 323 0.61 -14.07 5.04
CA LEU A 323 0.13 -14.91 6.13
C LEU A 323 1.31 -15.34 6.99
N THR A 324 1.05 -15.67 8.25
CA THR A 324 2.05 -16.23 9.15
C THR A 324 1.66 -17.60 9.67
N ASN A 325 2.66 -18.31 10.21
CA ASN A 325 2.45 -19.57 10.92
C ASN A 325 2.09 -19.37 12.41
N LEU A 326 1.66 -18.18 12.82
CA LEU A 326 1.24 -17.94 14.20
C LEU A 326 0.04 -18.83 14.55
N GLU A 327 0.14 -19.51 15.69
CA GLU A 327 -0.92 -20.30 16.29
C GLU A 327 -1.28 -19.71 17.65
N LEU A 328 -2.57 -19.51 17.89
CA LEU A 328 -3.08 -18.92 19.11
C LEU A 328 -4.29 -19.70 19.63
N THR A 329 -4.21 -20.22 20.85
CA THR A 329 -5.34 -20.93 21.47
C THR A 329 -6.16 -19.98 22.33
N ILE A 330 -7.47 -20.02 22.13
CA ILE A 330 -8.45 -19.19 22.81
C ILE A 330 -9.49 -20.10 23.45
N ASP A 331 -9.79 -19.85 24.72
CA ASP A 331 -10.85 -20.55 25.44
C ASP A 331 -12.25 -19.99 25.16
N ALA A 332 -13.27 -20.65 25.70
CA ALA A 332 -14.67 -20.25 25.51
C ALA A 332 -15.00 -18.84 26.05
N THR A 333 -14.13 -18.25 26.88
CA THR A 333 -14.28 -16.88 27.41
C THR A 333 -13.61 -15.82 26.54
N GLY A 334 -12.93 -16.23 25.45
CA GLY A 334 -12.14 -15.34 24.61
C GLY A 334 -10.74 -15.05 25.17
N SER A 335 -10.30 -15.82 26.17
CA SER A 335 -9.01 -15.65 26.84
C SER A 335 -7.96 -16.60 26.26
N CYS A 336 -6.72 -16.11 26.10
CA CYS A 336 -5.55 -16.94 25.87
C CYS A 336 -4.78 -17.24 27.18
N ASN A 337 -5.24 -16.72 28.32
CA ASN A 337 -4.70 -17.01 29.65
C ASN A 337 -5.34 -18.28 30.19
N ASN A 338 -4.55 -19.16 30.80
CA ASN A 338 -5.07 -20.37 31.43
C ASN A 338 -5.63 -20.05 32.83
N PRO A 339 -6.91 -20.34 33.14
CA PRO A 339 -7.48 -20.17 34.48
C PRO A 339 -7.08 -21.27 35.49
N ASP A 340 -6.55 -22.43 35.04
CA ASP A 340 -6.53 -23.67 35.84
C ASP A 340 -5.14 -24.18 36.30
N TYR A 341 -4.04 -23.48 36.01
CA TYR A 341 -2.70 -23.99 36.36
C TYR A 341 -1.86 -22.99 37.16
N GLU A 342 -1.87 -23.16 38.49
CA GLU A 342 -0.86 -22.61 39.38
C GLU A 342 0.52 -23.22 39.05
N TYR A 343 1.40 -22.40 38.47
CA TYR A 343 2.86 -22.57 38.49
C TYR A 343 3.40 -23.93 37.99
N VAL A 344 3.28 -24.15 36.68
CA VAL A 344 4.26 -24.95 35.91
C VAL A 344 4.77 -24.04 34.78
N ASN A 345 5.99 -24.24 34.28
CA ASN A 345 6.70 -23.36 33.34
C ASN A 345 5.97 -22.98 32.02
N ASP A 346 4.72 -23.36 31.82
CA ASP A 346 3.84 -23.03 30.69
C ASP A 346 2.67 -22.14 31.15
N TYR A 347 2.90 -20.84 31.24
CA TYR A 347 1.90 -19.85 31.71
C TYR A 347 0.79 -19.51 30.70
N PHE A 348 0.84 -20.04 29.48
CA PHE A 348 -0.15 -19.84 28.42
C PHE A 348 -0.49 -21.17 27.78
N TYR A 349 -1.79 -21.40 27.55
CA TYR A 349 -2.24 -22.58 26.81
C TYR A 349 -1.92 -22.35 25.33
N HIS A 350 -0.67 -22.60 24.96
CA HIS A 350 -0.12 -22.67 23.60
C HIS A 350 -0.31 -21.45 22.68
N ILE A 351 0.74 -20.65 22.61
CA ILE A 351 1.11 -19.83 21.45
C ILE A 351 2.31 -20.49 20.79
N ALA A 352 2.31 -20.58 19.47
CA ALA A 352 3.43 -21.14 18.71
C ALA A 352 3.61 -20.44 17.37
N GLY A 353 4.77 -20.63 16.73
CA GLY A 353 5.04 -20.06 15.42
C GLY A 353 5.26 -18.55 15.44
N GLY A 354 4.78 -17.87 14.40
CA GLY A 354 4.94 -16.43 14.16
C GLY A 354 6.19 -16.04 13.38
N GLY A 355 7.25 -16.86 13.44
CA GLY A 355 8.52 -16.56 12.76
C GLY A 355 8.57 -16.82 11.24
N LYS A 356 7.50 -17.38 10.63
CA LYS A 356 7.47 -17.67 9.19
C LYS A 356 6.37 -16.87 8.49
N LYS A 357 6.74 -16.23 7.38
CA LYS A 357 5.84 -15.49 6.48
C LYS A 357 5.61 -16.28 5.20
N PHE A 358 4.41 -16.18 4.65
CA PHE A 358 4.01 -16.75 3.37
C PHE A 358 3.48 -15.61 2.49
N ASN A 359 4.19 -15.32 1.40
CA ASN A 359 3.85 -14.20 0.51
C ASN A 359 2.99 -14.66 -0.67
N THR A 360 2.86 -15.98 -0.86
CA THR A 360 2.02 -16.57 -1.90
C THR A 360 1.00 -17.53 -1.30
N VAL A 361 -0.14 -17.65 -1.96
CA VAL A 361 -1.18 -18.61 -1.61
C VAL A 361 -0.65 -20.05 -1.62
N ALA A 362 0.14 -20.40 -2.64
CA ALA A 362 0.68 -21.74 -2.81
C ALA A 362 1.60 -22.16 -1.65
N GLU A 363 2.47 -21.28 -1.18
CA GLU A 363 3.34 -21.56 -0.04
C GLU A 363 2.55 -21.79 1.25
N PHE A 364 1.52 -20.98 1.49
CA PHE A 364 0.68 -21.08 2.68
C PHE A 364 -0.18 -22.34 2.67
N GLU A 365 -0.88 -22.63 1.57
CA GLU A 365 -1.71 -23.83 1.42
C GLU A 365 -0.89 -25.11 1.52
N ASN A 366 0.32 -25.14 0.94
CA ASN A 366 1.23 -26.27 1.10
C ASN A 366 1.68 -26.45 2.56
N TRP A 367 1.92 -25.35 3.28
CA TRP A 367 2.24 -25.39 4.71
C TRP A 367 1.06 -25.92 5.53
N LEU A 368 -0.16 -25.46 5.26
CA LEU A 368 -1.37 -25.98 5.92
C LEU A 368 -1.53 -27.48 5.66
N LYS A 369 -1.37 -27.91 4.41
CA LYS A 369 -1.46 -29.31 4.03
C LYS A 369 -0.47 -30.18 4.81
N THR A 370 0.80 -29.80 4.78
CA THR A 370 1.90 -30.55 5.41
C THR A 370 1.77 -30.61 6.93
N ASN A 371 1.30 -29.53 7.56
CA ASN A 371 1.30 -29.43 9.02
C ASN A 371 0.01 -29.88 9.69
N TYR A 372 -1.11 -29.90 8.94
CA TYR A 372 -2.43 -30.21 9.48
C TYR A 372 -3.12 -31.35 8.73
N THR A 373 -3.51 -31.15 7.47
CA THR A 373 -4.42 -32.09 6.81
C THR A 373 -3.76 -33.43 6.49
N ASP A 374 -2.48 -33.47 6.11
CA ASP A 374 -1.72 -34.71 5.90
C ASP A 374 -1.49 -35.49 7.21
N LYS A 375 -1.60 -34.81 8.36
CA LYS A 375 -1.55 -35.42 9.69
C LYS A 375 -2.92 -35.82 10.23
N GLY A 376 -3.98 -35.66 9.42
CA GLY A 376 -5.36 -35.95 9.81
C GLY A 376 -5.98 -34.90 10.74
N ILE A 377 -5.38 -33.71 10.87
CA ILE A 377 -5.95 -32.60 11.65
C ILE A 377 -6.95 -31.87 10.77
N LYS A 378 -8.20 -31.78 11.24
CA LYS A 378 -9.27 -31.06 10.55
C LYS A 378 -9.14 -29.56 10.83
N LEU A 379 -8.97 -28.78 9.76
CA LEU A 379 -9.07 -27.33 9.80
C LEU A 379 -10.53 -26.90 9.56
N HIS A 380 -10.94 -25.88 10.30
CA HIS A 380 -12.26 -25.25 10.21
C HIS A 380 -12.07 -23.77 9.85
N PRO A 381 -12.92 -23.16 9.01
CA PRO A 381 -12.91 -21.72 8.79
C PRO A 381 -13.04 -20.95 10.12
N ALA A 382 -12.25 -19.89 10.32
CA ALA A 382 -12.29 -19.09 11.55
C ALA A 382 -13.66 -18.47 11.79
N ALA A 383 -14.21 -17.86 10.74
CA ALA A 383 -15.60 -17.48 10.62
C ALA A 383 -16.16 -18.05 9.32
N ALA A 384 -17.49 -18.05 9.17
CA ALA A 384 -18.10 -18.41 7.90
C ALA A 384 -17.66 -17.40 6.81
N SER A 385 -17.01 -17.86 5.75
CA SER A 385 -17.09 -17.18 4.45
C SER A 385 -18.42 -17.56 3.81
N VAL A 386 -19.00 -16.67 3.00
CA VAL A 386 -20.42 -16.64 2.62
C VAL A 386 -20.82 -17.72 1.59
N ASP A 387 -20.23 -18.90 1.66
CA ASP A 387 -20.85 -20.09 1.09
C ASP A 387 -21.86 -20.75 2.06
N THR A 388 -22.09 -20.24 3.28
CA THR A 388 -23.11 -20.82 4.18
C THR A 388 -23.76 -19.84 5.18
N ASN A 389 -25.08 -19.62 5.03
CA ASN A 389 -26.07 -19.92 6.08
C ASN A 389 -26.23 -18.95 7.28
N ASP A 390 -25.17 -18.78 8.08
CA ASP A 390 -25.33 -18.62 9.53
C ASP A 390 -24.22 -17.71 10.16
N GLY A 391 -24.18 -16.42 9.81
CA GLY A 391 -23.51 -15.39 10.64
C GLY A 391 -22.21 -14.75 10.12
N GLY A 392 -22.05 -14.60 8.80
CA GLY A 392 -21.14 -13.63 8.16
C GLY A 392 -21.90 -12.42 7.59
N ASP A 393 -21.20 -11.38 7.14
CA ASP A 393 -21.74 -10.12 6.57
C ASP A 393 -22.51 -10.28 5.23
N ASN A 394 -22.64 -11.50 4.72
CA ASN A 394 -23.37 -11.88 3.50
C ASN A 394 -22.78 -11.31 2.19
N LEU A 395 -21.48 -11.00 2.15
CA LEU A 395 -20.77 -10.51 0.97
C LEU A 395 -19.76 -11.54 0.43
N ASP A 396 -19.71 -11.69 -0.89
CA ASP A 396 -18.64 -12.38 -1.61
C ASP A 396 -17.56 -11.33 -1.96
N GLY A 397 -16.60 -11.14 -1.04
CA GLY A 397 -15.56 -10.13 -1.16
C GLY A 397 -14.74 -10.27 -2.45
N ARG A 398 -14.45 -11.49 -2.89
CA ARG A 398 -13.73 -11.73 -4.15
C ARG A 398 -14.55 -11.31 -5.34
N ALA A 399 -15.83 -11.71 -5.42
CA ALA A 399 -16.69 -11.29 -6.51
C ALA A 399 -16.83 -9.77 -6.57
N ILE A 400 -16.96 -9.11 -5.41
CA ILE A 400 -17.02 -7.64 -5.31
C ILE A 400 -15.74 -6.98 -5.83
N ILE A 401 -14.56 -7.44 -5.41
CA ILE A 401 -13.28 -6.88 -5.90
C ILE A 401 -13.19 -7.07 -7.42
N LEU A 402 -13.55 -8.24 -7.93
CA LEU A 402 -13.52 -8.51 -9.37
C LEU A 402 -14.52 -7.66 -10.16
N GLU A 403 -15.71 -7.40 -9.61
CA GLU A 403 -16.70 -6.50 -10.19
C GLU A 403 -16.17 -5.06 -10.24
N LYS A 404 -15.60 -4.57 -9.14
CA LYS A 404 -14.96 -3.24 -9.05
C LYS A 404 -13.84 -3.07 -10.07
N VAL A 405 -12.94 -4.05 -10.20
CA VAL A 405 -11.88 -4.03 -11.21
C VAL A 405 -12.45 -4.07 -12.63
N SER A 406 -13.52 -4.84 -12.86
CA SER A 406 -14.21 -4.85 -14.15
C SER A 406 -14.78 -3.48 -14.52
N ILE A 407 -15.40 -2.77 -13.57
CA ILE A 407 -15.88 -1.40 -13.78
C ILE A 407 -14.71 -0.45 -14.08
N ALA A 408 -13.63 -0.52 -13.29
CA ALA A 408 -12.44 0.30 -13.51
C ALA A 408 -11.86 0.08 -14.93
N ARG A 409 -11.67 -1.17 -15.34
CA ARG A 409 -11.22 -1.54 -16.71
C ARG A 409 -12.11 -0.96 -17.80
N GLN A 410 -13.43 -1.15 -17.67
CA GLN A 410 -14.39 -0.64 -18.64
C GLN A 410 -14.35 0.88 -18.72
N TRP A 411 -14.20 1.57 -17.59
CA TRP A 411 -14.07 3.02 -17.56
C TRP A 411 -12.75 3.50 -18.17
N PHE A 412 -11.60 2.90 -17.83
CA PHE A 412 -10.31 3.21 -18.46
C PHE A 412 -10.37 3.03 -19.99
N ALA A 413 -10.96 1.92 -20.46
CA ALA A 413 -11.08 1.66 -21.89
C ALA A 413 -12.03 2.65 -22.59
N SER A 414 -13.24 2.86 -22.05
CA SER A 414 -14.26 3.69 -22.72
C SER A 414 -14.04 5.20 -22.58
N ALA A 415 -13.58 5.67 -21.43
CA ALA A 415 -13.39 7.11 -21.18
C ALA A 415 -12.02 7.59 -21.65
N TRP A 416 -10.99 6.73 -21.62
CA TRP A 416 -9.60 7.12 -21.83
C TRP A 416 -8.88 6.35 -22.95
N GLY A 417 -9.48 5.29 -23.50
CA GLY A 417 -8.81 4.45 -24.49
C GLY A 417 -7.62 3.66 -23.92
N ILE A 418 -7.57 3.50 -22.59
CA ILE A 418 -6.49 2.83 -21.89
C ILE A 418 -6.89 1.38 -21.62
N ASP A 419 -6.07 0.43 -22.08
CA ASP A 419 -6.14 -0.96 -21.66
C ASP A 419 -5.41 -1.11 -20.32
N MET A 420 -6.18 -1.28 -19.24
CA MET A 420 -5.66 -1.38 -17.88
C MET A 420 -4.88 -2.68 -17.62
N ASP A 421 -5.20 -3.77 -18.35
CA ASP A 421 -4.49 -5.04 -18.23
C ASP A 421 -3.13 -4.96 -18.95
N ALA A 422 -3.09 -4.30 -20.11
CA ALA A 422 -1.83 -3.99 -20.80
C ALA A 422 -0.95 -3.04 -19.97
N LEU A 423 -1.55 -2.02 -19.35
CA LEU A 423 -0.87 -1.12 -18.42
C LEU A 423 -0.24 -1.89 -17.27
N ARG A 424 -1.03 -2.74 -16.59
CA ARG A 424 -0.55 -3.62 -15.52
C ARG A 424 0.61 -4.48 -16.02
N ALA A 425 0.45 -5.17 -17.15
CA ALA A 425 1.49 -6.05 -17.69
C ALA A 425 2.81 -5.32 -17.95
N LEU A 426 2.75 -4.13 -18.54
CA LEU A 426 3.95 -3.33 -18.83
C LEU A 426 4.63 -2.81 -17.55
N VAL A 427 3.85 -2.41 -16.53
CA VAL A 427 4.41 -2.06 -15.21
C VAL A 427 5.16 -3.25 -14.62
N GLN A 428 4.56 -4.44 -14.62
CA GLN A 428 5.19 -5.65 -14.07
C GLN A 428 6.45 -6.05 -14.86
N GLU A 429 6.41 -5.96 -16.19
CA GLU A 429 7.56 -6.24 -17.07
C GLU A 429 8.74 -5.33 -16.74
N ARG A 430 8.53 -4.01 -16.75
CA ARG A 430 9.60 -3.04 -16.48
C ARG A 430 10.15 -3.13 -15.06
N GLN A 431 9.30 -3.47 -14.09
CA GLN A 431 9.72 -3.68 -12.71
C GLN A 431 10.57 -4.93 -12.52
N SER A 432 10.42 -5.93 -13.38
CA SER A 432 11.22 -7.16 -13.32
C SER A 432 12.63 -7.02 -13.90
N ASP A 433 12.87 -5.96 -14.68
CA ASP A 433 14.11 -5.74 -15.45
C ASP A 433 14.59 -4.28 -15.31
N ILE A 434 14.76 -3.83 -14.06
CA ILE A 434 15.31 -2.51 -13.76
C ILE A 434 16.83 -2.59 -13.81
N ASP A 435 17.44 -1.92 -14.79
CA ASP A 435 18.87 -1.61 -14.79
C ASP A 435 19.07 -0.14 -14.37
N ILE A 436 19.32 0.08 -13.08
CA ILE A 436 19.46 1.43 -12.54
C ILE A 436 20.69 2.15 -13.08
N ASP A 437 21.76 1.42 -13.41
CA ASP A 437 23.00 2.02 -13.92
C ASP A 437 22.81 2.51 -15.36
N GLU A 438 22.11 1.72 -16.20
CA GLU A 438 21.70 2.15 -17.54
C GLU A 438 20.79 3.38 -17.49
N LEU A 439 19.82 3.39 -16.58
CA LEU A 439 18.92 4.54 -16.42
C LEU A 439 19.68 5.81 -15.98
N LEU A 440 20.63 5.69 -15.05
CA LEU A 440 21.47 6.82 -14.61
C LEU A 440 22.42 7.29 -15.70
N GLN A 441 22.90 6.40 -16.58
CA GLN A 441 23.76 6.77 -17.70
C GLN A 441 23.10 7.78 -18.64
N GLN A 442 21.76 7.80 -18.71
CA GLN A 442 21.00 8.80 -19.48
C GLN A 442 21.25 10.24 -19.02
N ILE A 443 21.52 10.45 -17.71
CA ILE A 443 21.87 11.76 -17.16
C ILE A 443 23.29 12.13 -17.60
N GLU A 444 24.23 11.19 -17.52
CA GLU A 444 25.62 11.44 -17.89
C GLU A 444 25.81 11.72 -19.39
N ASP A 445 24.96 11.10 -20.20
CA ASP A 445 24.98 11.19 -21.65
C ASP A 445 24.09 12.32 -22.21
N ILE A 446 23.50 13.16 -21.36
CA ILE A 446 22.56 14.22 -21.78
C ILE A 446 23.15 15.20 -22.81
N ASP A 447 24.47 15.39 -22.81
CA ASP A 447 25.19 16.25 -23.76
C ASP A 447 25.58 15.55 -25.07
N LYS A 448 25.42 14.23 -25.15
CA LYS A 448 25.64 13.44 -26.37
C LYS A 448 24.38 13.37 -27.24
N VAL A 449 23.22 13.69 -26.67
CA VAL A 449 21.94 13.72 -27.39
C VAL A 449 21.82 15.10 -28.02
N GLU A 450 21.78 15.18 -29.36
CA GLU A 450 21.48 16.44 -30.05
C GLU A 450 20.16 17.02 -29.52
N ASP A 451 20.14 18.34 -29.30
CA ASP A 451 18.90 19.04 -28.97
C ASP A 451 17.96 18.88 -30.17
N ALA A 452 16.74 18.40 -29.95
CA ALA A 452 15.76 18.31 -31.03
C ALA A 452 15.49 19.73 -31.55
N GLU A 453 15.73 19.95 -32.86
CA GLU A 453 15.54 21.23 -33.55
C GLU A 453 14.12 21.80 -33.44
#